data_AF-A0A3B3Z099-F1
#
_entry.id   AF-A0A3B3Z099-F1
#
_cell.length_a   1.000
_cell.length_b   1.000
_cell.length_c   1.000
_cell.angle_alpha   90.00
_cell.angle_beta   90.00
_cell.angle_gamma   90.00
#
_symmetry.space_group_name_H-M   'P 1'
#
loop_
_entity.id
_entity.type
_entity.pdbx_description
1 polymer ?
#
loop_
_entity_poly.entity_id
_entity_poly.type
_entity_poly.pdbx_seq_one_letter_code
_entity_poly.pdbx_strand_id
1 'polypeptide(L)'
;MAIPIRIFPLCRWAGRTLSSQSAGHRREVSLSAKRRFICTSTGNHLQFRLDERTAHSSLDLFKKDTGIIYRMLGLDPSQVQDDPERFREWAVVLGDKTISSGRHYWEVTVKKSQEFRLGVAEALMSRDECVGTSSSSWVFGYAQRKWFAMTGSKVVPVTLVGKPDRVGILLDYDARFVGLVDIEKPRIIHTLGARFTAPVCPAFGLWDGEILTHSGLEEPDGLK
;
A
#
# COMPACT_ATOMS: atom_id res chain seq x y z
N MET A 1 -20.47 29.96 15.87
CA MET A 1 -20.10 28.87 16.80
C MET A 1 -19.23 27.89 16.02
N ALA A 2 -17.92 27.93 16.26
CA ALA A 2 -16.93 27.14 15.55
C ALA A 2 -16.61 25.87 16.37
N ILE A 3 -16.68 24.72 15.72
CA ILE A 3 -16.31 23.41 16.29
C ILE A 3 -14.81 23.20 16.03
N PRO A 4 -13.99 22.83 17.03
CA PRO A 4 -12.56 22.71 16.81
C PRO A 4 -12.23 21.42 16.05
N ILE A 5 -11.40 21.58 15.02
CA ILE A 5 -10.76 20.51 14.27
C ILE A 5 -9.71 19.85 15.17
N ARG A 6 -9.81 18.53 15.39
CA ARG A 6 -8.79 17.77 16.12
C ARG A 6 -7.55 17.64 15.26
N ILE A 7 -6.48 18.29 15.70
CA ILE A 7 -5.11 18.11 15.23
C ILE A 7 -4.57 16.85 15.94
N PHE A 8 -4.12 15.85 15.19
CA PHE A 8 -3.34 14.74 15.77
C PHE A 8 -1.88 15.21 15.95
N PRO A 9 -1.34 15.21 17.17
CA PRO A 9 0.05 15.61 17.40
C PRO A 9 1.01 14.45 17.15
N LEU A 10 2.19 14.79 16.62
CA LEU A 10 3.39 13.95 16.60
C LEU A 10 3.79 13.56 18.03
N CYS A 11 3.62 12.30 18.42
CA CYS A 11 4.04 11.82 19.73
C CYS A 11 5.55 11.58 19.78
N ARG A 12 6.23 12.36 20.62
CA ARG A 12 7.59 12.13 21.12
C ARG A 12 7.59 11.00 22.14
N TRP A 13 8.50 10.04 21.99
CA TRP A 13 8.76 8.99 22.98
C TRP A 13 9.72 9.49 24.06
N ALA A 14 9.35 9.30 25.32
CA ALA A 14 10.25 9.34 26.46
C ALA A 14 10.08 8.03 27.23
N GLY A 15 11.18 7.29 27.36
CA GLY A 15 11.20 5.94 27.91
C GLY A 15 10.99 5.86 29.42
N ARG A 16 10.76 4.63 29.89
CA ARG A 16 11.11 4.14 31.23
C ARG A 16 11.31 2.63 31.17
N THR A 17 12.26 2.19 31.98
CA THR A 17 12.94 0.90 32.03
C THR A 17 12.18 -0.22 32.76
N LEU A 18 12.62 -1.44 32.44
CA LEU A 18 12.19 -2.78 32.85
C LEU A 18 12.14 -3.07 34.35
N SER A 19 11.24 -4.00 34.70
CA SER A 19 11.47 -4.97 35.78
C SER A 19 11.04 -6.36 35.33
N SER A 20 11.95 -7.31 35.50
CA SER A 20 11.87 -8.74 35.20
C SER A 20 10.93 -9.53 36.11
N GLN A 21 10.36 -10.63 35.61
CA GLN A 21 10.59 -11.98 36.19
C GLN A 21 10.01 -13.09 35.29
N SER A 22 10.70 -14.23 35.31
CA SER A 22 10.52 -15.42 34.47
C SER A 22 9.56 -16.45 35.06
N ALA A 23 8.92 -17.26 34.22
CA ALA A 23 8.80 -18.72 34.41
C ALA A 23 8.35 -19.38 33.10
N GLY A 24 8.96 -20.53 32.80
CA GLY A 24 8.87 -21.19 31.52
C GLY A 24 7.54 -21.89 31.25
N HIS A 25 7.14 -21.86 29.98
CA HIS A 25 6.44 -22.96 29.35
C HIS A 25 6.94 -23.07 27.91
N ARG A 26 7.74 -24.11 27.65
CA ARG A 26 8.29 -24.43 26.33
C ARG A 26 7.15 -25.01 25.49
N ARG A 27 6.41 -24.12 24.80
CA ARG A 27 5.47 -24.53 23.76
C ARG A 27 6.24 -24.74 22.46
N GLU A 28 6.08 -25.93 21.93
CA GLU A 28 6.59 -26.39 20.66
C GLU A 28 6.05 -25.49 19.54
N VAL A 29 6.93 -24.69 18.95
CA VAL A 29 6.60 -23.84 17.80
C VAL A 29 6.53 -24.75 16.59
N SER A 30 5.31 -25.11 16.21
CA SER A 30 5.03 -25.66 14.88
C SER A 30 5.46 -24.62 13.84
N LEU A 31 6.55 -24.91 13.14
CA LEU A 31 7.03 -24.14 12.01
C LEU A 31 6.03 -24.32 10.87
N SER A 32 5.07 -23.39 10.79
CA SER A 32 4.17 -23.29 9.64
C SER A 32 5.02 -23.17 8.37
N ALA A 33 4.75 -24.06 7.42
CA ALA A 33 5.51 -24.21 6.19
C ALA A 33 5.71 -22.87 5.48
N LYS A 34 6.96 -22.50 5.21
CA LYS A 34 7.32 -21.40 4.30
C LYS A 34 6.57 -21.61 2.98
N ARG A 35 5.52 -20.83 2.74
CA ARG A 35 4.85 -20.76 1.43
C ARG A 35 5.87 -20.24 0.43
N ARG A 36 6.34 -21.13 -0.45
CA ARG A 36 7.08 -20.73 -1.65
C ARG A 36 6.07 -20.10 -2.59
N PHE A 37 6.08 -18.78 -2.68
CA PHE A 37 5.38 -18.06 -3.75
C PHE A 37 6.25 -18.16 -5.00
N ILE A 38 6.07 -19.23 -5.77
CA ILE A 38 6.55 -19.26 -7.15
C ILE A 38 5.32 -18.95 -8.01
N CYS A 39 5.16 -17.68 -8.39
CA CYS A 39 4.28 -17.31 -9.47
C CYS A 39 5.14 -16.87 -10.64
N THR A 40 5.44 -17.82 -11.53
CA THR A 40 5.98 -17.52 -12.86
C THR A 40 4.79 -17.28 -13.78
N SER A 41 4.21 -16.08 -13.78
CA SER A 41 3.30 -15.68 -14.85
C SER A 41 4.14 -15.22 -16.04
N THR A 42 4.08 -15.97 -17.13
CA THR A 42 4.72 -15.66 -18.41
C THR A 42 3.97 -14.58 -19.22
N GLY A 43 2.93 -13.97 -18.65
CA GLY A 43 2.27 -12.79 -19.21
C GLY A 43 2.79 -11.53 -18.54
N ASN A 44 3.17 -10.52 -19.33
CA ASN A 44 3.59 -9.21 -18.85
C ASN A 44 2.46 -8.42 -18.14
N HIS A 45 1.23 -8.96 -18.09
CA HIS A 45 0.06 -8.28 -17.54
C HIS A 45 -0.24 -8.83 -16.15
N LEU A 46 0.15 -8.06 -15.14
CA LEU A 46 -0.14 -8.39 -13.75
C LEU A 46 -1.64 -8.29 -13.47
N GLN A 47 -2.31 -9.43 -13.31
CA GLN A 47 -3.68 -9.50 -12.80
C GLN A 47 -3.65 -9.81 -11.30
N PHE A 48 -4.19 -8.90 -10.48
CA PHE A 48 -4.26 -9.05 -9.02
C PHE A 48 -5.60 -8.59 -8.46
N ARG A 49 -5.88 -9.03 -7.23
CA ARG A 49 -6.94 -8.55 -6.35
C ARG A 49 -6.33 -8.03 -5.05
N LEU A 50 -7.14 -7.37 -4.24
CA LEU A 50 -6.80 -6.92 -2.89
C LEU A 50 -6.94 -8.11 -1.92
N ASP A 51 -5.93 -8.31 -1.09
CA ASP A 51 -5.91 -9.41 -0.12
C ASP A 51 -6.62 -8.98 1.17
N GLU A 52 -7.85 -9.46 1.35
CA GLU A 52 -8.69 -9.24 2.52
C GLU A 52 -7.99 -9.59 3.85
N ARG A 53 -7.07 -10.58 3.84
CA ARG A 53 -6.30 -10.98 5.02
C ARG A 53 -5.40 -9.85 5.50
N THR A 54 -4.94 -9.00 4.59
CA THR A 54 -4.08 -7.85 4.91
C THR A 54 -4.88 -6.60 5.25
N ALA A 55 -6.08 -6.44 4.70
CA ALA A 55 -6.85 -5.21 4.78
C ALA A 55 -7.15 -4.78 6.22
N HIS A 56 -6.87 -3.53 6.58
CA HIS A 56 -7.31 -2.99 7.87
C HIS A 56 -8.85 -3.03 8.01
N SER A 57 -9.36 -3.16 9.24
CA SER A 57 -10.80 -3.27 9.52
C SER A 57 -11.62 -2.04 9.11
N SER A 58 -10.98 -0.90 8.83
CA SER A 58 -11.62 0.29 8.26
C SER A 58 -11.77 0.26 6.74
N LEU A 59 -11.28 -0.78 6.07
CA LEU A 59 -11.34 -0.93 4.63
C LEU A 59 -12.29 -2.07 4.27
N ASP A 60 -13.37 -1.71 3.59
CA ASP A 60 -14.37 -2.66 3.09
C ASP A 60 -14.07 -2.95 1.61
N LEU A 61 -13.85 -4.22 1.27
CA LEU A 61 -13.50 -4.65 -0.07
C LEU A 61 -14.79 -4.79 -0.91
N PHE A 62 -14.74 -4.36 -2.16
CA PHE A 62 -15.89 -4.45 -3.06
C PHE A 62 -15.47 -4.77 -4.50
N LYS A 63 -16.46 -5.03 -5.35
CA LYS A 63 -16.26 -5.40 -6.77
C LYS A 63 -15.30 -6.58 -6.94
N LYS A 64 -15.56 -7.69 -6.23
CA LYS A 64 -14.72 -8.90 -6.28
C LYS A 64 -13.27 -8.59 -5.91
N ASP A 65 -13.09 -7.86 -4.82
CA ASP A 65 -11.78 -7.54 -4.23
C ASP A 65 -10.89 -6.70 -5.16
N THR A 66 -11.47 -5.84 -5.98
CA THR A 66 -10.72 -4.89 -6.83
C THR A 66 -10.84 -3.46 -6.35
N GLY A 67 -11.72 -3.18 -5.39
CA GLY A 67 -11.87 -1.87 -4.78
C GLY A 67 -11.92 -1.95 -3.27
N ILE A 68 -11.57 -0.82 -2.64
CA ILE A 68 -11.74 -0.58 -1.21
C ILE A 68 -12.48 0.72 -0.97
N ILE A 69 -13.36 0.74 0.02
CA ILE A 69 -14.01 1.95 0.52
C ILE A 69 -13.67 2.13 2.00
N TYR A 70 -13.33 3.35 2.38
CA TYR A 70 -13.03 3.68 3.76
C TYR A 70 -14.32 3.77 4.59
N ARG A 71 -14.38 3.05 5.70
CA ARG A 71 -15.47 3.05 6.68
C ARG A 71 -14.97 3.68 7.98
N MET A 72 -15.46 4.89 8.29
CA MET A 72 -15.03 5.63 9.49
C MET A 72 -15.25 4.86 10.80
N LEU A 73 -16.33 4.07 10.88
CA LEU A 73 -16.63 3.24 12.07
C LEU A 73 -15.97 1.87 12.02
N GLY A 74 -15.26 1.53 10.95
CA GLY A 74 -14.81 0.17 10.70
C GLY A 74 -15.92 -0.77 10.20
N LEU A 75 -15.49 -1.96 9.83
CA LEU A 75 -16.34 -3.14 9.67
C LEU A 75 -16.77 -3.67 11.04
N ASP A 76 -17.86 -4.42 11.06
CA ASP A 76 -18.29 -5.15 12.25
C ASP A 76 -17.17 -6.13 12.67
N PRO A 77 -16.65 -6.06 13.91
CA PRO A 77 -15.63 -6.98 14.42
C PRO A 77 -16.01 -8.46 14.29
N SER A 78 -17.30 -8.80 14.28
CA SER A 78 -17.76 -10.18 14.08
C SER A 78 -17.52 -10.70 12.66
N GLN A 79 -17.37 -9.79 11.68
CA GLN A 79 -17.12 -10.11 10.27
C GLN A 79 -15.63 -10.08 9.93
N VAL A 80 -14.78 -9.52 10.82
CA VAL A 80 -13.35 -9.38 10.58
C VAL A 80 -12.60 -10.54 11.22
N GLN A 81 -12.00 -11.40 10.39
CA GLN A 81 -11.10 -12.45 10.88
C GLN A 81 -9.82 -11.83 11.45
N ASP A 82 -9.39 -12.28 12.63
CA ASP A 82 -8.08 -11.94 13.21
C ASP A 82 -6.98 -12.73 12.49
N ASP A 83 -6.50 -12.18 11.37
CA ASP A 83 -5.37 -12.72 10.63
C ASP A 83 -4.08 -11.96 11.03
N PRO A 84 -2.97 -12.66 11.33
CA PRO A 84 -1.71 -12.00 11.67
C PRO A 84 -1.14 -11.14 10.53
N GLU A 85 -1.57 -11.35 9.29
CA GLU A 85 -1.18 -10.53 8.14
C GLU A 85 -1.94 -9.21 8.05
N ARG A 86 -2.95 -8.99 8.91
CA ARG A 86 -3.80 -7.80 8.87
C ARG A 86 -3.08 -6.57 9.41
N PHE A 87 -3.14 -5.46 8.69
CA PHE A 87 -2.77 -4.16 9.23
C PHE A 87 -3.76 -3.77 10.34
N ARG A 88 -3.25 -3.39 11.52
CA ARG A 88 -4.08 -3.07 12.70
C ARG A 88 -4.15 -1.59 13.03
N GLU A 89 -3.08 -0.85 12.71
CA GLU A 89 -2.96 0.56 13.07
C GLU A 89 -3.26 1.50 11.89
N TRP A 90 -3.03 1.03 10.66
CA TRP A 90 -3.10 1.86 9.47
C TRP A 90 -4.09 1.29 8.47
N ALA A 91 -4.93 2.17 7.90
CA ALA A 91 -5.89 1.84 6.86
C ALA A 91 -5.20 1.46 5.52
N VAL A 92 -4.57 0.28 5.51
CA VAL A 92 -3.72 -0.25 4.45
C VAL A 92 -4.22 -1.62 4.01
N VAL A 93 -4.04 -1.92 2.72
CA VAL A 93 -4.26 -3.23 2.12
C VAL A 93 -3.19 -3.52 1.06
N LEU A 94 -2.81 -4.79 0.90
CA LEU A 94 -1.90 -5.25 -0.15
C LEU A 94 -2.64 -6.04 -1.23
N GLY A 95 -2.02 -6.16 -2.40
CA GLY A 95 -2.45 -7.07 -3.45
C GLY A 95 -2.08 -8.53 -3.16
N ASP A 96 -2.86 -9.45 -3.73
CA ASP A 96 -2.72 -10.91 -3.58
C ASP A 96 -1.61 -11.54 -4.46
N LYS A 97 -0.90 -10.71 -5.24
CA LYS A 97 0.21 -11.12 -6.10
C LYS A 97 1.54 -10.51 -5.67
N THR A 98 2.54 -11.37 -5.63
CA THR A 98 3.94 -11.01 -5.42
C THR A 98 4.66 -10.86 -6.74
N ILE A 99 5.55 -9.88 -6.82
CA ILE A 99 6.32 -9.50 -7.99
C ILE A 99 7.79 -9.57 -7.59
N SER A 100 8.58 -10.30 -8.37
CA SER A 100 10.01 -10.53 -8.09
C SER A 100 10.92 -10.33 -9.29
N SER A 101 10.36 -9.91 -10.43
CA SER A 101 11.07 -9.62 -11.67
C SER A 101 10.17 -8.89 -12.65
N GLY A 102 10.76 -8.26 -13.65
CA GLY A 102 10.04 -7.69 -14.79
C GLY A 102 9.39 -6.34 -14.54
N ARG A 103 8.65 -5.89 -15.56
CA ARG A 103 7.96 -4.62 -15.61
C ARG A 103 6.45 -4.85 -15.65
N HIS A 104 5.71 -4.15 -14.78
CA HIS A 104 4.30 -4.37 -14.51
C HIS A 104 3.57 -3.03 -14.42
N TYR A 105 2.35 -2.98 -14.94
CA TYR A 105 1.53 -1.77 -14.96
C TYR A 105 0.12 -2.06 -14.45
N TRP A 106 -0.45 -1.11 -13.70
CA TRP A 106 -1.86 -1.09 -13.34
C TRP A 106 -2.34 0.34 -13.14
N GLU A 107 -3.65 0.53 -13.21
CA GLU A 107 -4.27 1.84 -12.98
C GLU A 107 -5.09 1.84 -11.70
N VAL A 108 -5.28 3.03 -11.14
CA VAL A 108 -6.03 3.24 -9.91
C VAL A 108 -6.98 4.40 -10.11
N THR A 109 -8.28 4.15 -9.97
CA THR A 109 -9.30 5.19 -9.88
C THR A 109 -9.52 5.57 -8.42
N VAL A 110 -9.50 6.86 -8.11
CA VAL A 110 -9.67 7.38 -6.75
C VAL A 110 -10.85 8.33 -6.69
N LYS A 111 -11.87 7.99 -5.92
CA LYS A 111 -13.12 8.76 -5.83
C LYS A 111 -13.39 9.22 -4.41
N LYS A 112 -13.85 10.48 -4.30
CA LYS A 112 -14.26 11.11 -3.04
C LYS A 112 -13.19 11.03 -1.93
N SER A 113 -11.92 10.95 -2.32
CA SER A 113 -10.78 10.84 -1.41
C SER A 113 -9.82 12.00 -1.61
N GLN A 114 -9.35 12.56 -0.50
CA GLN A 114 -8.36 13.63 -0.42
C GLN A 114 -7.10 13.19 0.33
N GLU A 115 -7.07 11.96 0.86
CA GLU A 115 -5.93 11.37 1.53
C GLU A 115 -5.77 9.88 1.21
N PHE A 116 -4.76 9.55 0.41
CA PHE A 116 -4.47 8.19 -0.01
C PHE A 116 -2.99 7.99 -0.40
N ARG A 117 -2.56 6.73 -0.48
CA ARG A 117 -1.21 6.32 -0.92
C ARG A 117 -1.31 5.13 -1.86
N LEU A 118 -0.58 5.17 -2.98
CA LEU A 118 -0.60 4.17 -4.04
C LEU A 118 0.83 3.75 -4.41
N GLY A 119 1.11 2.46 -4.53
CA GLY A 119 2.40 2.01 -5.03
C GLY A 119 2.65 0.55 -4.70
N VAL A 120 3.83 0.25 -4.16
CA VAL A 120 4.21 -1.11 -3.79
C VAL A 120 4.86 -1.17 -2.41
N ALA A 121 4.78 -2.34 -1.79
CA ALA A 121 5.48 -2.68 -0.56
C ALA A 121 6.06 -4.08 -0.66
N GLU A 122 7.14 -4.36 0.06
CA GLU A 122 7.62 -5.73 0.23
C GLU A 122 6.51 -6.57 0.85
N ALA A 123 6.33 -7.81 0.37
CA ALA A 123 5.23 -8.68 0.78
C ALA A 123 5.20 -8.94 2.30
N LEU A 124 6.39 -8.93 2.93
CA LEU A 124 6.60 -9.17 4.36
C LEU A 124 6.83 -7.88 5.16
N MET A 125 6.45 -6.71 4.63
CA MET A 125 6.46 -5.45 5.37
C MET A 125 5.71 -5.59 6.71
N SER A 126 6.24 -4.95 7.76
CA SER A 126 5.60 -4.91 9.08
C SER A 126 4.14 -4.43 8.98
N ARG A 127 3.23 -5.12 9.68
CA ARG A 127 1.80 -4.79 9.72
C ARG A 127 1.47 -3.63 10.68
N ASP A 128 2.47 -3.16 11.42
CA ASP A 128 2.37 -2.00 12.32
C ASP A 128 2.80 -0.69 11.63
N GLU A 129 3.35 -0.78 10.41
CA GLU A 129 3.85 0.36 9.64
C GLU A 129 2.86 0.78 8.56
N CYS A 130 2.89 2.07 8.21
CA CYS A 130 2.12 2.58 7.08
C CYS A 130 2.96 2.55 5.80
N VAL A 131 2.33 2.27 4.65
CA VAL A 131 3.02 2.33 3.36
C VAL A 131 3.64 3.71 3.11
N GLY A 132 4.91 3.74 2.73
CA GLY A 132 5.73 4.94 2.55
C GLY A 132 6.52 5.40 3.77
N THR A 133 6.30 4.85 4.97
CA THR A 133 7.04 5.26 6.18
C THR A 133 8.33 4.49 6.40
N SER A 134 8.45 3.27 5.86
CA SER A 134 9.65 2.44 5.99
C SER A 134 10.35 2.22 4.65
N SER A 135 11.55 1.64 4.70
CA SER A 135 12.35 1.34 3.50
C SER A 135 11.82 0.14 2.70
N SER A 136 10.79 -0.56 3.21
CA SER A 136 10.14 -1.69 2.55
C SER A 136 8.89 -1.28 1.77
N SER A 137 8.70 0.02 1.49
CA SER A 137 7.59 0.52 0.69
C SER A 137 7.96 1.77 -0.12
N TRP A 138 7.36 1.86 -1.31
CA TRP A 138 7.60 2.90 -2.30
C TRP A 138 6.25 3.32 -2.88
N VAL A 139 5.75 4.47 -2.46
CA VAL A 139 4.39 4.93 -2.78
C VAL A 139 4.35 6.40 -3.18
N PHE A 140 3.33 6.73 -3.94
CA PHE A 140 2.89 8.09 -4.20
C PHE A 140 1.69 8.40 -3.29
N GLY A 141 1.81 9.45 -2.49
CA GLY A 141 0.76 9.94 -1.62
C GLY A 141 0.10 11.19 -2.19
N TYR A 142 -1.20 11.33 -1.95
CA TYR A 142 -1.92 12.59 -2.15
C TYR A 142 -2.52 13.03 -0.82
N ALA A 143 -2.19 14.24 -0.40
CA ALA A 143 -2.73 14.86 0.81
C ALA A 143 -2.67 16.38 0.68
N GLN A 144 -3.59 17.10 1.31
CA GLN A 144 -3.62 18.58 1.29
C GLN A 144 -3.52 19.17 -0.13
N ARG A 145 -4.14 18.50 -1.10
CA ARG A 145 -4.13 18.87 -2.53
C ARG A 145 -2.77 18.82 -3.22
N LYS A 146 -1.82 18.05 -2.68
CA LYS A 146 -0.46 17.90 -3.21
C LYS A 146 -0.09 16.43 -3.33
N TRP A 147 0.75 16.14 -4.31
CA TRP A 147 1.35 14.82 -4.49
C TRP A 147 2.73 14.74 -3.85
N PHE A 148 3.06 13.54 -3.36
CA PHE A 148 4.33 13.24 -2.72
C PHE A 148 4.84 11.88 -3.15
N ALA A 149 6.14 11.74 -3.35
CA ALA A 149 6.84 10.46 -3.44
C ALA A 149 7.38 10.11 -2.04
N MET A 150 7.12 8.89 -1.57
CA MET A 150 7.35 8.50 -0.17
C MET A 150 8.07 7.15 -0.07
N THR A 151 9.19 7.12 0.66
CA THR A 151 9.90 5.88 1.02
C THR A 151 10.86 6.13 2.19
N GLY A 152 10.98 5.19 3.13
CA GLY A 152 11.94 5.26 4.23
C GLY A 152 11.84 6.56 5.05
N SER A 153 10.62 7.01 5.33
CA SER A 153 10.30 8.28 6.00
C SER A 153 10.75 9.55 5.25
N LYS A 154 11.26 9.41 4.02
CA LYS A 154 11.53 10.53 3.12
C LYS A 154 10.25 10.85 2.35
N VAL A 155 9.91 12.13 2.30
CA VAL A 155 8.74 12.65 1.59
C VAL A 155 9.20 13.76 0.65
N VAL A 156 9.02 13.54 -0.65
CA VAL A 156 9.44 14.48 -1.70
C VAL A 156 8.21 14.99 -2.44
N PRO A 157 7.97 16.30 -2.55
CA PRO A 157 6.85 16.82 -3.34
C PRO A 157 6.97 16.43 -4.82
N VAL A 158 5.84 16.05 -5.42
CA VAL A 158 5.75 15.76 -6.85
C VAL A 158 5.03 16.91 -7.56
N THR A 159 5.64 17.43 -8.62
CA THR A 159 5.07 18.49 -9.45
C THR A 159 3.96 17.92 -10.34
N LEU A 160 2.78 17.74 -9.76
CA LEU A 160 1.55 17.40 -10.47
C LEU A 160 0.45 18.36 -10.04
N VAL A 161 -0.23 18.98 -11.01
CA VAL A 161 -1.30 19.94 -10.74
C VAL A 161 -2.62 19.20 -10.62
N GLY A 162 -3.26 19.30 -9.44
CA GLY A 162 -4.56 18.71 -9.18
C GLY A 162 -4.53 17.21 -8.84
N LYS A 163 -5.72 16.60 -8.83
CA LYS A 163 -5.91 15.16 -8.62
C LYS A 163 -6.66 14.58 -9.82
N PRO A 164 -5.98 13.87 -10.74
CA PRO A 164 -6.70 13.12 -11.78
C PRO A 164 -7.58 12.04 -11.13
N ASP A 165 -8.70 11.73 -11.76
CA ASP A 165 -9.63 10.71 -11.26
C ASP A 165 -9.05 9.29 -11.34
N ARG A 166 -8.06 9.10 -12.23
CA ARG A 166 -7.34 7.85 -12.40
C ARG A 166 -5.87 8.14 -12.71
N VAL A 167 -4.98 7.33 -12.14
CA VAL A 167 -3.53 7.37 -12.35
C VAL A 167 -3.01 5.99 -12.67
N GLY A 168 -1.90 5.91 -13.42
CA GLY A 168 -1.17 4.67 -13.61
C GLY A 168 -0.04 4.53 -12.59
N ILE A 169 0.26 3.29 -12.23
CA ILE A 169 1.46 2.91 -11.48
C ILE A 169 2.25 1.96 -12.35
N LEU A 170 3.51 2.32 -12.60
CA LEU A 170 4.47 1.51 -13.32
C LEU A 170 5.50 0.98 -12.33
N LEU A 171 5.61 -0.34 -12.21
CA LEU A 171 6.70 -0.98 -11.48
C LEU A 171 7.67 -1.54 -12.50
N ASP A 172 8.93 -1.12 -12.42
CA ASP A 172 10.03 -1.84 -13.07
C ASP A 172 10.91 -2.45 -11.99
N TYR A 173 10.69 -3.75 -11.73
CA TYR A 173 11.43 -4.46 -10.69
C TYR A 173 12.90 -4.60 -11.04
N ASP A 174 13.22 -4.81 -12.33
CA ASP A 174 14.58 -5.07 -12.81
C ASP A 174 15.38 -3.76 -12.89
N ALA A 175 14.77 -2.68 -13.37
CA ALA A 175 15.35 -1.34 -13.39
C ALA A 175 15.23 -0.59 -12.05
N ARG A 176 14.62 -1.21 -11.03
CA ARG A 176 14.56 -0.73 -9.64
C ARG A 176 13.84 0.60 -9.46
N PHE A 177 12.65 0.76 -10.04
CA PHE A 177 11.85 1.97 -9.81
C PHE A 177 10.35 1.76 -9.80
N VAL A 178 9.64 2.73 -9.23
CA VAL A 178 8.17 2.86 -9.29
C VAL A 178 7.84 4.22 -9.89
N GLY A 179 7.04 4.25 -10.95
CA GLY A 179 6.62 5.45 -11.68
C GLY A 179 5.15 5.79 -11.42
N LEU A 180 4.87 7.09 -11.24
CA LEU A 180 3.52 7.64 -11.30
C LEU A 180 3.24 8.07 -12.73
N VAL A 181 2.17 7.55 -13.33
CA VAL A 181 1.86 7.76 -14.75
C VAL A 181 0.59 8.60 -14.91
N ASP A 182 0.68 9.60 -15.78
CA ASP A 182 -0.47 10.34 -16.31
C ASP A 182 -1.09 9.52 -17.43
N ILE A 183 -2.36 9.11 -17.27
CA ILE A 183 -3.06 8.28 -18.26
C ILE A 183 -3.63 9.10 -19.41
N GLU A 184 -3.93 10.39 -19.19
CA GLU A 184 -4.51 11.25 -20.21
C GLU A 184 -3.43 11.71 -21.18
N LYS A 185 -2.22 11.89 -20.65
CA LYS A 185 -1.01 12.17 -21.43
C LYS A 185 0.03 11.12 -21.07
N PRO A 186 0.03 9.94 -21.73
CA PRO A 186 0.87 8.80 -21.39
C PRO A 186 2.34 9.18 -21.19
N ARG A 187 2.71 9.48 -19.95
CA ARG A 187 4.05 9.86 -19.54
C ARG A 187 4.26 9.58 -18.06
N ILE A 188 5.50 9.31 -17.69
CA ILE A 188 5.89 9.21 -16.29
C ILE A 188 5.97 10.63 -15.72
N ILE A 189 5.13 10.92 -14.72
CA ILE A 189 5.11 12.19 -13.99
C ILE A 189 6.30 12.26 -13.03
N HIS A 190 6.56 11.16 -12.33
CA HIS A 190 7.62 11.06 -11.34
C HIS A 190 8.07 9.63 -11.17
N THR A 191 9.35 9.46 -10.85
CA THR A 191 9.97 8.15 -10.62
C THR A 191 10.55 8.11 -9.22
N LEU A 192 10.24 7.03 -8.51
CA LEU A 192 10.73 6.74 -7.19
C LEU A 192 11.72 5.59 -7.31
N GLY A 193 13.02 5.90 -7.15
CA GLY A 193 14.07 4.89 -7.14
C GLY A 193 13.91 3.95 -5.95
N ALA A 194 13.96 2.65 -6.22
CA ALA A 194 13.73 1.60 -5.25
C ALA A 194 14.97 0.73 -5.05
N ARG A 195 15.02 0.04 -3.92
CA ARG A 195 16.06 -0.94 -3.60
C ARG A 195 15.39 -2.24 -3.19
N PHE A 196 14.68 -2.88 -4.11
CA PHE A 196 13.92 -4.09 -3.76
C PHE A 196 14.86 -5.19 -3.27
N THR A 197 14.72 -5.58 -2.01
CA THR A 197 15.50 -6.69 -1.44
C THR A 197 14.68 -7.97 -1.31
N ALA A 198 13.37 -7.85 -1.48
CA ALA A 198 12.40 -8.93 -1.44
C ALA A 198 11.31 -8.73 -2.50
N PRO A 199 10.52 -9.77 -2.80
CA PRO A 199 9.33 -9.63 -3.63
C PRO A 199 8.38 -8.55 -3.08
N VAL A 200 7.76 -7.79 -3.98
CA VAL A 200 6.82 -6.72 -3.65
C VAL A 200 5.40 -7.06 -4.08
N CYS A 201 4.42 -6.43 -3.46
CA CYS A 201 3.01 -6.47 -3.86
C CYS A 201 2.52 -5.04 -4.15
N PRO A 202 1.47 -4.87 -4.98
CA PRO A 202 0.69 -3.63 -4.99
C PRO A 202 0.25 -3.27 -3.57
N ALA A 203 0.30 -2.00 -3.22
CA ALA A 203 0.05 -1.53 -1.86
C ALA A 203 -0.74 -0.22 -1.86
N PHE A 204 -1.77 -0.16 -1.01
CA PHE A 204 -2.72 0.94 -0.99
C PHE A 204 -3.03 1.37 0.44
N GLY A 205 -2.98 2.68 0.70
CA GLY A 205 -3.48 3.30 1.92
C GLY A 205 -4.63 4.25 1.59
N LEU A 206 -5.70 4.25 2.38
CA LEU A 206 -6.91 5.04 2.12
C LEU A 206 -7.54 5.51 3.43
N TRP A 207 -7.75 6.82 3.57
CA TRP A 207 -8.31 7.42 4.80
C TRP A 207 -9.66 8.11 4.60
N ASP A 208 -10.14 8.21 3.36
CA ASP A 208 -11.45 8.69 2.99
C ASP A 208 -11.85 8.17 1.59
N GLY A 209 -13.13 8.19 1.24
CA GLY A 209 -13.59 7.83 -0.10
C GLY A 209 -13.34 6.36 -0.49
N GLU A 210 -13.05 6.13 -1.77
CA GLU A 210 -12.86 4.79 -2.34
C GLU A 210 -11.74 4.75 -3.40
N ILE A 211 -11.10 3.59 -3.50
CA ILE A 211 -10.14 3.22 -4.55
C ILE A 211 -10.70 2.05 -5.35
N LEU A 212 -10.46 2.05 -6.67
CA LEU A 212 -10.70 0.92 -7.55
C LEU A 212 -9.46 0.67 -8.42
N THR A 213 -8.90 -0.53 -8.31
CA THR A 213 -7.73 -0.97 -9.08
C THR A 213 -8.16 -1.57 -10.41
N HIS A 214 -7.40 -1.30 -11.47
CA HIS A 214 -7.56 -1.86 -12.80
C HIS A 214 -6.24 -2.54 -13.19
N SER A 215 -6.21 -3.85 -13.08
CA SER A 215 -5.04 -4.70 -13.35
C SER A 215 -5.26 -5.54 -14.61
N GLY A 216 -4.23 -6.25 -15.07
CA GLY A 216 -4.27 -6.99 -16.35
C GLY A 216 -4.20 -6.08 -17.59
N LEU A 217 -3.75 -4.83 -17.42
CA LEU A 217 -3.62 -3.85 -18.48
C LEU A 217 -2.24 -3.96 -19.17
N GLU A 218 -2.20 -3.57 -20.43
CA GLU A 218 -0.95 -3.27 -21.13
C GLU A 218 -0.37 -1.94 -20.67
N GLU A 219 0.95 -1.86 -20.67
CA GLU A 219 1.64 -0.60 -20.47
C GLU A 219 1.35 0.34 -21.66
N PRO A 220 0.98 1.61 -21.42
CA PRO A 220 0.83 2.58 -22.49
C PRO A 220 2.13 2.76 -23.31
N ASP A 221 2.00 2.81 -24.63
CA ASP A 221 3.13 3.09 -25.52
C ASP A 221 3.78 4.45 -25.20
N GLY A 222 5.11 4.49 -25.23
CA GLY A 222 5.85 5.75 -25.13
C GLY A 222 6.08 6.29 -23.71
N LEU A 223 5.83 5.49 -22.66
CA LEU A 223 6.28 5.80 -21.31
C LEU A 223 7.81 5.81 -21.24
N LYS A 224 8.39 7.00 -21.42
CA LYS A 224 9.81 7.32 -21.22
C LYS A 224 10.01 8.09 -19.93
#